data_AF-A0A520I6Q8-F1
#
_entry.id   AF-A0A520I6Q8-F1
#
_cell.length_a   1.000
_cell.length_b   1.000
_cell.length_c   1.000
_cell.angle_alpha   90.00
_cell.angle_beta   90.00
_cell.angle_gamma   90.00
#
_symmetry.space_group_name_H-M   'P 1'
#
loop_
_entity.id
_entity.type
_entity.pdbx_description
1 polymer ?
#
loop_
_entity_poly.entity_id
_entity_poly.type
_entity_poly.pdbx_seq_one_letter_code
_entity_poly.pdbx_strand_id
1 'polypeptide(L)'
;LPGKAEGQAIAYQLIFERPAGEVQFISCSSNQVSFEGSQWGGGRGLFSWHLINGLKGMADTDPEDGEVTIAELYDYVKKNVNRASYDKEAKTYLQTPRYCCTTLDGMVLSQVSKTEKEKLAAILEKGNIDGMTKGGTMLAVNKGGGLEEEIKKAGLEAWYTRYKKAMNADRLIGDSSAYELLKPILTNKKLSKSAVNELKFELSSLLMGDVAKVINVYFTAAQNNNLYTFKYFNTAAQKLIAFKSIADTAYYNPLDVEVNRLFLEGHSYWRSDRTIDQLLSMRKIDSAIALKPQAAYLYNLKGIAHTNLSQHELAEIPFRKAINLAPNWVYPVCNLGLNYTMRGDVDSALKYYHKALQIDSNFQIIYSGLSAIYEYNKQDVDSAVYFIKEGLKVDPMDPYLYTAMGHIYLRQGKYEEALTWYHKGIAADSTVLYPNEGAMQAHVKLGAIDSTNYYVDRMLAMDPDNPVIYESIGNLTAEYHLDSLSYKLFELAVGFDSSRISSWIGFSEAAGKLGLDTVSLGAMIIAYNLDTSNTRSLNGLGHIFYNRGDYETALGYFFKAFTRESNNNVYIHNVGEAGFQMKEYE
;
A
#
# COMPACT_ATOMS: atom_id res chain seq x y z
N LEU A 1 13.67 0.55 -31.06
CA LEU A 1 12.96 1.17 -29.93
C LEU A 1 12.82 2.65 -30.21
N PRO A 2 11.60 3.17 -30.28
CA PRO A 2 11.36 4.53 -30.71
C PRO A 2 11.98 5.51 -29.70
N GLY A 3 12.91 6.33 -30.16
CA GLY A 3 13.50 7.40 -29.36
C GLY A 3 12.57 8.61 -29.26
N LYS A 4 12.79 9.45 -28.25
CA LYS A 4 12.06 10.72 -28.00
C LYS A 4 10.61 10.48 -27.55
N ALA A 5 9.65 11.13 -28.21
CA ALA A 5 8.26 11.25 -27.79
C ALA A 5 7.52 9.90 -27.69
N GLU A 6 7.70 9.02 -28.67
CA GLU A 6 7.06 7.70 -28.70
C GLU A 6 7.58 6.78 -27.59
N GLY A 7 8.89 6.79 -27.31
CA GLY A 7 9.47 6.03 -26.21
C GLY A 7 8.98 6.52 -24.84
N GLN A 8 8.79 7.83 -24.67
CA GLN A 8 8.22 8.41 -23.45
C GLN A 8 6.75 7.99 -23.26
N ALA A 9 5.94 8.05 -24.32
CA ALA A 9 4.55 7.60 -24.29
C ALA A 9 4.42 6.11 -23.92
N ILE A 10 5.23 5.26 -24.56
CA ILE A 10 5.27 3.83 -24.26
C ILE A 10 5.71 3.56 -22.82
N ALA A 11 6.72 4.28 -22.32
CA ALA A 11 7.17 4.14 -20.94
C ALA A 11 6.07 4.49 -19.93
N TYR A 12 5.35 5.60 -20.13
CA TYR A 12 4.21 5.95 -19.28
C TYR A 12 3.09 4.91 -19.36
N GLN A 13 2.69 4.49 -20.56
CA GLN A 13 1.65 3.48 -20.74
C GLN A 13 2.00 2.15 -20.03
N LEU A 14 3.23 1.67 -20.18
CA LEU A 14 3.70 0.45 -19.51
C LEU A 14 3.80 0.58 -17.98
N ILE A 15 4.02 1.79 -17.45
CA ILE A 15 3.95 2.03 -15.99
C ILE A 15 2.51 1.89 -15.48
N PHE A 16 1.50 2.29 -16.28
CA PHE A 16 0.08 2.19 -15.93
C PHE A 16 -0.51 0.80 -16.12
N GLU A 17 -0.05 0.04 -17.12
CA GLU A 17 -0.69 -1.22 -17.53
C GLU A 17 -0.16 -2.47 -16.83
N ARG A 18 0.83 -2.36 -15.93
CA ARG A 18 1.57 -3.49 -15.34
C ARG A 18 0.68 -4.70 -14.98
N PRO A 19 0.75 -5.79 -15.75
CA PRO A 19 0.20 -7.08 -15.37
C PRO A 19 1.06 -7.71 -14.27
N ALA A 20 0.44 -8.46 -13.36
CA ALA A 20 1.17 -9.24 -12.37
C ALA A 20 2.06 -10.30 -13.06
N GLY A 21 3.33 -10.40 -12.67
CA GLY A 21 4.27 -11.43 -13.16
C GLY A 21 5.18 -10.99 -14.31
N GLU A 22 5.15 -9.74 -14.76
CA GLU A 22 6.04 -9.26 -15.83
C GLU A 22 7.37 -8.66 -15.31
N VAL A 23 8.47 -9.01 -15.99
CA VAL A 23 9.81 -8.46 -15.75
C VAL A 23 10.13 -7.41 -16.80
N GLN A 24 10.36 -6.16 -16.38
CA GLN A 24 10.55 -5.04 -17.31
C GLN A 24 12.03 -4.65 -17.45
N PHE A 25 12.54 -4.67 -18.68
CA PHE A 25 13.83 -4.08 -19.04
C PHE A 25 13.63 -2.82 -19.89
N ILE A 26 14.27 -1.72 -19.49
CA ILE A 26 14.24 -0.45 -20.20
C ILE A 26 15.59 -0.24 -20.89
N SER A 27 15.56 0.01 -22.19
CA SER A 27 16.78 0.04 -23.01
C SER A 27 17.74 1.19 -22.72
N CYS A 28 17.24 2.33 -22.29
CA CYS A 28 18.00 3.54 -22.02
C CYS A 28 17.27 4.40 -20.97
N SER A 29 17.99 5.27 -20.27
CA SER A 29 17.35 6.26 -19.39
C SER A 29 16.61 7.33 -20.22
N SER A 30 15.73 8.11 -19.60
CA SER A 30 14.82 9.02 -20.30
C SER A 30 15.50 10.16 -21.08
N ASN A 31 16.75 10.49 -20.74
CA ASN A 31 17.58 11.49 -21.40
C ASN A 31 18.59 10.88 -22.38
N GLN A 32 18.47 9.58 -22.64
CA GLN A 32 19.38 8.81 -23.49
C GLN A 32 18.62 8.27 -24.71
N VAL A 33 19.37 7.99 -25.78
CA VAL A 33 18.80 7.42 -27.01
C VAL A 33 19.19 5.96 -27.13
N SER A 34 18.28 5.15 -27.68
CA SER A 34 18.62 3.79 -28.07
C SER A 34 19.44 3.84 -29.36
N PHE A 35 20.64 3.24 -29.37
CA PHE A 35 21.47 3.13 -30.55
C PHE A 35 20.95 2.05 -31.50
N GLU A 36 20.84 2.36 -32.80
CA GLU A 36 20.40 1.45 -33.85
C GLU A 36 21.28 1.54 -35.09
N GLY A 37 21.49 0.42 -35.78
CA GLY A 37 22.50 0.29 -36.85
C GLY A 37 22.65 -1.15 -37.34
N SER A 38 23.04 -1.32 -38.60
CA SER A 38 23.17 -2.63 -39.25
C SER A 38 24.18 -3.54 -38.57
N GLN A 39 25.20 -2.96 -37.92
CA GLN A 39 26.19 -3.68 -37.12
C GLN A 39 25.59 -4.40 -35.89
N TRP A 40 24.40 -3.99 -35.42
CA TRP A 40 23.71 -4.63 -34.29
C TRP A 40 22.56 -5.50 -34.80
N GLY A 41 22.92 -6.68 -35.31
CA GLY A 41 21.97 -7.72 -35.70
C GLY A 41 21.03 -7.34 -36.85
N GLY A 42 21.53 -6.54 -37.81
CA GLY A 42 20.75 -6.10 -38.97
C GLY A 42 19.82 -4.92 -38.69
N GLY A 43 20.11 -4.08 -37.68
CA GLY A 43 19.32 -2.90 -37.34
C GLY A 43 18.44 -3.04 -36.09
N ARG A 44 18.58 -4.12 -35.30
CA ARG A 44 17.72 -4.42 -34.13
C ARG A 44 17.96 -3.51 -32.91
N GLY A 45 19.09 -2.81 -32.90
CA GLY A 45 19.49 -1.90 -31.82
C GLY A 45 20.47 -2.51 -30.83
N LEU A 46 21.35 -1.66 -30.27
CA LEU A 46 22.45 -2.03 -29.37
C LEU A 46 21.96 -2.80 -28.13
N PHE A 47 20.94 -2.29 -27.45
CA PHE A 47 20.34 -2.95 -26.28
C PHE A 47 19.73 -4.30 -26.66
N SER A 48 18.85 -4.34 -27.66
CA SER A 48 18.15 -5.56 -28.08
C SER A 48 19.13 -6.65 -28.52
N TRP A 49 20.23 -6.25 -29.18
CA TRP A 49 21.27 -7.17 -29.61
C TRP A 49 21.97 -7.84 -28.43
N HIS A 50 22.39 -7.07 -27.42
CA HIS A 50 22.98 -7.64 -26.21
C HIS A 50 21.95 -8.43 -25.40
N LEU A 51 20.71 -7.98 -25.28
CA LEU A 51 19.66 -8.73 -24.57
C LEU A 51 19.47 -10.13 -25.15
N ILE A 52 19.33 -10.24 -26.48
CA ILE A 52 19.13 -11.52 -27.17
C ILE A 52 20.36 -12.41 -27.04
N ASN A 53 21.58 -11.86 -27.18
CA ASN A 53 22.79 -12.67 -27.04
C ASN A 53 23.03 -13.11 -25.59
N GLY A 54 22.67 -12.27 -24.62
CA GLY A 54 22.70 -12.62 -23.20
C GLY A 54 21.79 -13.81 -22.90
N LEU A 55 20.54 -13.76 -23.37
CA LEU A 55 19.57 -14.86 -23.26
C LEU A 55 20.02 -16.14 -23.96
N LYS A 56 20.84 -16.03 -25.02
CA LYS A 56 21.43 -17.18 -25.71
C LYS A 56 22.70 -17.72 -25.04
N GLY A 57 22.99 -17.31 -23.81
CA GLY A 57 24.06 -17.87 -22.98
C GLY A 57 25.31 -17.00 -22.86
N MET A 58 25.37 -15.80 -23.47
CA MET A 58 26.50 -14.90 -23.26
C MET A 58 26.48 -14.20 -21.90
N ALA A 59 25.31 -14.18 -21.24
CA ALA A 59 25.15 -13.59 -19.92
C ALA A 59 25.49 -14.54 -18.77
N ASP A 60 25.42 -15.85 -19.02
CA ASP A 60 25.80 -16.90 -18.07
C ASP A 60 27.27 -16.71 -17.65
N THR A 61 27.46 -16.50 -16.35
CA THR A 61 28.75 -16.30 -15.71
C THR A 61 29.27 -17.53 -14.98
N ASP A 62 28.45 -18.56 -14.75
CA ASP A 62 28.83 -19.83 -14.13
C ASP A 62 29.00 -20.95 -15.17
N PRO A 63 30.24 -21.37 -15.48
CA PRO A 63 30.50 -22.37 -16.51
C PRO A 63 30.00 -23.79 -16.18
N GLU A 64 29.49 -24.05 -14.96
CA GLU A 64 29.04 -25.37 -14.51
C GLU A 64 27.51 -25.58 -14.59
N ASP A 65 26.69 -24.54 -14.50
CA ASP A 65 25.21 -24.66 -14.45
C ASP A 65 24.52 -24.45 -15.82
N GLY A 66 25.11 -23.64 -16.70
CA GLY A 66 24.53 -23.29 -18.01
C GLY A 66 23.22 -22.48 -17.91
N GLU A 67 22.97 -21.83 -16.78
CA GLU A 67 21.76 -21.06 -16.53
C GLU A 67 22.00 -19.56 -16.78
N VAL A 68 20.99 -18.86 -17.32
CA VAL A 68 20.99 -17.40 -17.44
C VAL A 68 19.93 -16.85 -16.51
N THR A 69 20.35 -16.29 -15.38
CA THR A 69 19.45 -15.62 -14.43
C THR A 69 19.08 -14.20 -14.86
N ILE A 70 18.04 -13.63 -14.25
CA ILE A 70 17.67 -12.22 -14.44
C ILE A 70 18.83 -11.28 -14.10
N ALA A 71 19.52 -11.54 -12.98
CA ALA A 71 20.66 -10.73 -12.54
C ALA A 71 21.82 -10.77 -13.54
N GLU A 72 22.23 -11.96 -13.98
CA GLU A 72 23.29 -12.15 -14.97
C GLU A 72 22.97 -11.48 -16.30
N LEU A 73 21.73 -11.64 -16.77
CA LEU A 73 21.27 -11.01 -17.99
C LEU A 73 21.37 -9.48 -17.89
N TYR A 74 20.96 -8.90 -16.77
CA TYR A 74 21.05 -7.47 -16.56
C TYR A 74 22.49 -6.98 -16.53
N ASP A 75 23.38 -7.63 -15.78
CA ASP A 75 24.77 -7.22 -15.66
C ASP A 75 25.51 -7.32 -17.00
N TYR A 76 25.27 -8.41 -17.75
CA TYR A 76 25.77 -8.57 -19.11
C TYR A 76 25.30 -7.43 -20.03
N VAL A 77 23.99 -7.17 -20.07
CA VAL A 77 23.42 -6.14 -20.95
C VAL A 77 23.94 -4.76 -20.55
N LYS A 78 23.91 -4.41 -19.28
CA LYS A 78 24.38 -3.13 -18.76
C LYS A 78 25.85 -2.90 -19.08
N LYS A 79 26.71 -3.88 -18.79
CA LYS A 79 28.16 -3.79 -19.04
C LYS A 79 28.46 -3.51 -20.51
N ASN A 80 27.86 -4.30 -21.41
CA ASN A 80 28.19 -4.22 -22.82
C ASN A 80 27.56 -3.00 -23.52
N VAL A 81 26.31 -2.67 -23.19
CA VAL A 81 25.65 -1.47 -23.72
C VAL A 81 26.37 -0.21 -23.23
N ASN A 82 26.76 -0.14 -21.95
CA ASN A 82 27.54 0.98 -21.43
C ASN A 82 28.91 1.08 -22.13
N ARG A 83 29.63 -0.03 -22.30
CA ARG A 83 30.93 -0.03 -23.00
C ARG A 83 30.79 0.50 -24.43
N ALA A 84 29.75 0.09 -25.14
CA ALA A 84 29.50 0.49 -26.52
C ALA A 84 28.95 1.92 -26.66
N SER A 85 28.28 2.44 -25.64
CA SER A 85 27.67 3.78 -25.63
C SER A 85 28.50 4.84 -24.91
N TYR A 86 29.70 4.51 -24.43
CA TYR A 86 30.54 5.44 -23.67
C TYR A 86 31.13 6.53 -24.58
N ASP A 87 30.77 7.77 -24.30
CA ASP A 87 31.35 8.96 -24.91
C ASP A 87 32.61 9.36 -24.15
N LYS A 88 33.76 9.35 -24.84
CA LYS A 88 35.06 9.74 -24.25
C LYS A 88 35.18 11.25 -24.03
N GLU A 89 34.53 12.06 -24.84
CA GLU A 89 34.59 13.52 -24.75
C GLU A 89 33.71 14.00 -23.60
N ALA A 90 32.47 13.55 -23.56
CA ALA A 90 31.52 13.87 -22.49
C ALA A 90 31.71 13.03 -21.21
N LYS A 91 32.58 12.01 -21.26
CA LYS A 91 32.86 11.06 -20.16
C LYS A 91 31.59 10.43 -19.55
N THR A 92 30.59 10.18 -20.38
CA THR A 92 29.27 9.68 -19.94
C THR A 92 28.80 8.53 -20.82
N TYR A 93 27.88 7.71 -20.31
CA TYR A 93 27.20 6.69 -21.10
C TYR A 93 26.02 7.32 -21.83
N LEU A 94 25.99 7.20 -23.15
CA LEU A 94 24.91 7.72 -23.99
C LEU A 94 23.68 6.80 -24.02
N GLN A 95 23.82 5.57 -23.53
CA GLN A 95 22.74 4.61 -23.32
C GLN A 95 23.04 3.74 -22.10
N THR A 96 22.20 3.83 -21.08
CA THR A 96 22.27 3.04 -19.83
C THR A 96 20.98 2.24 -19.67
N PRO A 97 21.02 0.93 -19.89
CA PRO A 97 19.89 0.05 -19.62
C PRO A 97 19.49 0.13 -18.14
N ARG A 98 18.19 0.05 -17.89
CA ARG A 98 17.62 0.01 -16.55
C ARG A 98 16.80 -1.25 -16.38
N TYR A 99 17.04 -1.90 -15.26
CA TYR A 99 16.23 -2.97 -14.72
C TYR A 99 15.68 -2.48 -13.40
N CYS A 100 14.38 -2.69 -13.14
CA CYS A 100 13.77 -2.31 -11.87
C CYS A 100 13.76 -3.53 -10.97
N CYS A 101 14.39 -3.38 -9.80
CA CYS A 101 14.69 -4.41 -8.82
C CYS A 101 13.46 -5.26 -8.48
N THR A 102 13.62 -6.58 -8.46
CA THR A 102 12.56 -7.51 -8.03
C THR A 102 13.13 -8.58 -7.10
N THR A 103 12.25 -9.30 -6.39
CA THR A 103 12.62 -10.52 -5.67
C THR A 103 12.98 -11.70 -6.59
N LEU A 104 12.92 -11.50 -7.92
CA LEU A 104 13.12 -12.52 -8.94
C LEU A 104 14.55 -12.54 -9.50
N ASP A 105 15.52 -11.84 -8.90
CA ASP A 105 16.89 -11.74 -9.43
C ASP A 105 17.54 -13.12 -9.70
N GLY A 106 17.21 -14.14 -8.90
CA GLY A 106 17.65 -15.54 -9.09
C GLY A 106 16.79 -16.38 -10.05
N MET A 107 15.76 -15.81 -10.69
CA MET A 107 14.92 -16.54 -11.65
C MET A 107 15.72 -16.87 -12.91
N VAL A 108 15.74 -18.14 -13.29
CA VAL A 108 16.35 -18.64 -14.52
C VAL A 108 15.47 -18.28 -15.71
N LEU A 109 16.01 -17.54 -16.67
CA LEU A 109 15.33 -17.13 -17.90
C LEU A 109 15.64 -18.04 -19.09
N SER A 110 16.81 -18.69 -19.08
CA SER A 110 17.22 -19.61 -20.13
C SER A 110 18.22 -20.64 -19.60
N GLN A 111 18.23 -21.82 -20.20
CA GLN A 111 19.27 -22.83 -20.03
C GLN A 111 19.95 -23.05 -21.39
N VAL A 112 21.28 -23.03 -21.41
CA VAL A 112 22.08 -23.07 -22.65
C VAL A 112 23.19 -24.10 -22.52
N SER A 113 23.32 -24.98 -23.52
CA SER A 113 24.39 -25.96 -23.51
C SER A 113 25.76 -25.33 -23.76
N LYS A 114 26.81 -25.87 -23.12
CA LYS A 114 28.20 -25.43 -23.30
C LYS A 114 28.63 -25.37 -24.77
N THR A 115 28.22 -26.35 -25.57
CA THR A 115 28.53 -26.41 -27.01
C THR A 115 27.85 -25.30 -27.81
N GLU A 116 26.64 -24.86 -27.43
CA GLU A 116 25.95 -23.75 -28.07
C GLU A 116 26.53 -22.40 -27.67
N LYS A 117 26.90 -22.23 -26.40
CA LYS A 117 27.64 -21.07 -25.89
C LYS A 117 28.96 -20.88 -26.62
N GLU A 118 29.76 -21.95 -26.76
CA GLU A 118 31.04 -21.92 -27.48
C GLU A 118 30.87 -21.60 -28.98
N LYS A 119 29.84 -22.18 -29.63
CA LYS A 119 29.51 -21.84 -31.03
C LYS A 119 29.12 -20.38 -31.20
N LEU A 120 28.30 -19.86 -30.28
CA LEU A 120 27.86 -18.47 -30.29
C LEU A 120 29.04 -17.51 -30.07
N ALA A 121 29.91 -17.81 -29.09
CA ALA A 121 31.12 -17.04 -28.83
C ALA A 121 32.04 -17.00 -30.07
N ALA A 122 32.25 -18.15 -30.72
CA ALA A 122 33.07 -18.22 -31.94
C ALA A 122 32.47 -17.44 -33.14
N ILE A 123 31.14 -17.36 -33.24
CA ILE A 123 30.46 -16.54 -34.25
C ILE A 123 30.66 -15.04 -33.95
N LEU A 124 30.55 -14.65 -32.68
CA LEU A 124 30.70 -13.26 -32.25
C LEU A 124 32.15 -12.77 -32.39
N GLU A 125 33.14 -13.61 -32.09
CA GLU A 125 34.57 -13.31 -32.29
C GLU A 125 34.92 -13.12 -33.77
N LYS A 126 34.42 -13.98 -34.66
CA LYS A 126 34.65 -13.87 -36.13
C LYS A 126 34.00 -12.65 -36.76
N GLY A 127 32.97 -12.08 -36.13
CA GLY A 127 32.25 -10.90 -36.61
C GLY A 127 33.00 -9.57 -36.48
N ASN A 128 34.17 -9.54 -35.81
CA ASN A 128 34.98 -8.35 -35.55
C ASN A 128 34.15 -7.12 -35.09
N ILE A 129 33.34 -7.29 -34.06
CA ILE A 129 32.45 -6.25 -33.50
C ILE A 129 33.09 -5.58 -32.26
N ASP A 130 34.41 -5.70 -32.09
CA ASP A 130 35.14 -5.18 -30.91
C ASP A 130 35.66 -3.74 -31.10
N GLY A 131 35.31 -3.07 -32.21
CA GLY A 131 35.80 -1.74 -32.53
C GLY A 131 34.74 -0.67 -32.33
N MET A 132 35.00 0.26 -31.40
CA MET A 132 34.34 1.58 -31.31
C MET A 132 33.95 2.11 -32.70
N THR A 133 32.72 2.58 -32.83
CA THR A 133 32.28 3.34 -34.01
C THR A 133 33.26 4.48 -34.26
N LYS A 134 34.05 4.40 -35.34
CA LYS A 134 34.83 5.53 -35.85
C LYS A 134 33.82 6.67 -36.08
N GLY A 135 34.11 7.85 -35.52
CA GLY A 135 33.19 8.98 -35.32
C GLY A 135 32.59 9.68 -36.54
N GLY A 136 32.19 8.92 -37.58
CA GLY A 136 31.57 9.43 -38.82
C GLY A 136 30.12 9.00 -39.05
N THR A 137 29.54 8.12 -38.22
CA THR A 137 28.13 7.68 -38.35
C THR A 137 27.31 7.95 -37.09
N MET A 138 27.48 9.15 -36.51
CA MET A 138 26.51 9.69 -35.57
C MET A 138 25.49 10.53 -36.33
N LEU A 139 24.37 9.92 -36.74
CA LEU A 139 23.20 10.65 -37.24
C LEU A 139 21.96 10.25 -36.46
N ALA A 140 21.84 10.83 -35.27
CA ALA A 140 20.60 11.40 -34.74
C ALA A 140 20.86 12.36 -33.56
N VAL A 141 21.97 13.11 -33.57
CA VAL A 141 22.14 14.22 -32.62
C VAL A 141 21.51 15.45 -33.26
N ASN A 142 20.24 15.69 -32.96
CA ASN A 142 19.78 17.07 -32.96
C ASN A 142 20.45 17.70 -31.73
N LYS A 143 21.39 18.63 -31.95
CA LYS A 143 22.00 19.46 -30.91
C LYS A 143 20.89 20.18 -30.13
N GLY A 144 20.50 19.65 -28.99
CA GLY A 144 19.77 20.36 -27.94
C GLY A 144 20.76 20.62 -26.82
N GLY A 145 21.01 21.89 -26.49
CA GLY A 145 21.84 22.26 -25.34
C GLY A 145 21.33 21.56 -24.09
N GLY A 146 22.23 20.94 -23.35
CA GLY A 146 21.87 20.18 -22.15
C GLY A 146 21.13 21.08 -21.16
N LEU A 147 20.06 20.56 -20.56
CA LEU A 147 19.26 21.23 -19.54
C LEU A 147 20.11 22.02 -18.52
N GLU A 148 21.23 21.44 -18.07
CA GLU A 148 22.17 22.05 -17.13
C GLU A 148 22.84 23.33 -17.68
N GLU A 149 23.18 23.36 -18.97
CA GLU A 149 23.76 24.53 -19.62
C GLU A 149 22.72 25.65 -19.80
N GLU A 150 21.48 25.31 -20.12
CA GLU A 150 20.37 26.27 -20.17
C GLU A 150 20.07 26.83 -18.77
N ILE A 151 20.04 25.99 -17.74
CA ILE A 151 19.84 26.39 -16.34
C ILE A 151 20.95 27.35 -15.89
N LYS A 152 22.19 27.06 -16.25
CA LYS A 152 23.34 27.93 -15.96
C LYS A 152 23.22 29.29 -16.65
N LYS A 153 22.90 29.30 -17.95
CA LYS A 153 22.67 30.55 -18.71
C LYS A 153 21.50 31.36 -18.17
N ALA A 154 20.47 30.72 -17.65
CA ALA A 154 19.32 31.36 -17.04
C ALA A 154 19.55 31.89 -15.61
N GLY A 155 20.71 31.56 -14.99
CA GLY A 155 21.03 31.89 -13.59
C GLY A 155 20.18 31.12 -12.57
N LEU A 156 19.73 29.91 -12.92
CA LEU A 156 18.81 29.09 -12.12
C LEU A 156 19.50 27.93 -11.38
N GLU A 157 20.83 27.91 -11.30
CA GLU A 157 21.62 26.83 -10.70
C GLU A 157 21.25 26.55 -9.24
N ALA A 158 21.08 27.61 -8.43
CA ALA A 158 20.68 27.50 -7.03
C ALA A 158 19.25 26.95 -6.87
N TRP A 159 18.36 27.26 -7.82
CA TRP A 159 17.00 26.69 -7.85
C TRP A 159 17.04 25.21 -8.25
N TYR A 160 17.78 24.88 -9.32
CA TYR A 160 17.87 23.51 -9.83
C TYR A 160 18.46 22.56 -8.79
N THR A 161 19.46 23.02 -8.05
CA THR A 161 20.04 22.26 -6.92
C THR A 161 18.99 21.95 -5.85
N ARG A 162 18.14 22.93 -5.49
CA ARG A 162 17.02 22.69 -4.55
C ARG A 162 15.98 21.74 -5.11
N TYR A 163 15.67 21.87 -6.41
CA TYR A 163 14.72 21.00 -7.11
C TYR A 163 15.21 19.54 -7.13
N LYS A 164 16.45 19.28 -7.55
CA LYS A 164 17.06 17.93 -7.50
C LYS A 164 17.13 17.41 -6.06
N LYS A 165 17.50 18.26 -5.08
CA LYS A 165 17.53 17.86 -3.66
C LYS A 165 16.15 17.46 -3.14
N ALA A 166 15.09 18.16 -3.55
CA ALA A 166 13.72 17.81 -3.16
C ALA A 166 13.30 16.46 -3.76
N MET A 167 13.60 16.23 -5.04
CA MET A 167 13.34 14.94 -5.70
C MET A 167 14.12 13.78 -5.08
N ASN A 168 15.42 13.97 -4.81
CA ASN A 168 16.26 12.92 -4.21
C ASN A 168 15.90 12.60 -2.75
N ALA A 169 15.12 13.47 -2.10
CA ALA A 169 14.62 13.26 -0.74
C ALA A 169 13.16 12.79 -0.74
N ASP A 170 12.62 12.34 -1.89
CA ASP A 170 11.22 11.93 -2.10
C ASP A 170 10.17 12.98 -1.68
N ARG A 171 10.56 14.25 -1.56
CA ARG A 171 9.66 15.38 -1.30
C ARG A 171 9.05 15.86 -2.61
N LEU A 172 8.16 15.04 -3.16
CA LEU A 172 7.57 15.26 -4.49
C LEU A 172 6.42 16.27 -4.49
N ILE A 173 5.59 16.29 -3.43
CA ILE A 173 4.46 17.22 -3.24
C ILE A 173 4.46 17.81 -1.81
N GLY A 174 3.70 18.87 -1.57
CA GLY A 174 3.66 19.60 -0.30
C GLY A 174 4.65 20.76 -0.22
N ASP A 175 4.85 21.32 0.96
CA ASP A 175 5.67 22.53 1.12
C ASP A 175 7.14 22.28 0.79
N SER A 176 7.75 23.21 0.04
CA SER A 176 9.14 23.10 -0.43
C SER A 176 9.44 21.85 -1.26
N SER A 177 8.41 21.24 -1.84
CA SER A 177 8.53 20.04 -2.68
C SER A 177 9.03 20.35 -4.09
N ALA A 178 9.43 19.29 -4.82
CA ALA A 178 9.79 19.39 -6.22
C ALA A 178 8.67 20.00 -7.07
N TYR A 179 7.40 19.60 -6.82
CA TYR A 179 6.25 20.17 -7.51
C TYR A 179 6.07 21.66 -7.27
N GLU A 180 6.14 22.13 -6.01
CA GLU A 180 6.04 23.57 -5.71
C GLU A 180 7.20 24.37 -6.30
N LEU A 181 8.41 23.82 -6.29
CA LEU A 181 9.58 24.44 -6.91
C LEU A 181 9.46 24.53 -8.44
N LEU A 182 8.75 23.59 -9.09
CA LEU A 182 8.56 23.59 -10.53
C LEU A 182 7.53 24.63 -11.00
N LYS A 183 6.47 24.90 -10.22
CA LYS A 183 5.37 25.82 -10.64
C LYS A 183 5.84 27.18 -11.17
N PRO A 184 6.77 27.92 -10.49
CA PRO A 184 7.25 29.20 -11.01
C PRO A 184 8.06 29.08 -12.30
N ILE A 185 8.67 27.92 -12.55
CA ILE A 185 9.43 27.65 -13.79
C ILE A 185 8.49 27.37 -14.97
N LEU A 186 7.31 26.80 -14.72
CA LEU A 186 6.32 26.53 -15.78
C LEU A 186 5.86 27.80 -16.51
N THR A 187 5.90 28.95 -15.85
CA THR A 187 5.50 30.26 -16.40
C THR A 187 6.70 31.12 -16.81
N ASN A 188 7.92 30.65 -16.59
CA ASN A 188 9.15 31.41 -16.81
C ASN A 188 9.63 31.31 -18.27
N LYS A 189 9.78 32.47 -18.94
CA LYS A 189 10.28 32.55 -20.33
C LYS A 189 11.80 32.36 -20.48
N LYS A 190 12.55 32.18 -19.39
CA LYS A 190 14.02 32.04 -19.41
C LYS A 190 14.52 30.67 -19.89
N LEU A 191 13.69 29.63 -19.84
CA LEU A 191 14.06 28.28 -20.29
C LEU A 191 13.35 27.93 -21.59
N SER A 192 13.99 27.11 -22.43
CA SER A 192 13.35 26.62 -23.64
C SER A 192 12.17 25.69 -23.30
N LYS A 193 11.23 25.55 -24.24
CA LYS A 193 10.13 24.58 -24.11
C LYS A 193 10.65 23.15 -23.93
N SER A 194 11.81 22.83 -24.54
CA SER A 194 12.47 21.53 -24.39
C SER A 194 12.96 21.31 -22.97
N ALA A 195 13.66 22.29 -22.38
CA ALA A 195 14.15 22.23 -21.01
C ALA A 195 13.00 22.13 -19.98
N VAL A 196 11.92 22.89 -20.18
CA VAL A 196 10.72 22.81 -19.33
C VAL A 196 10.06 21.44 -19.44
N ASN A 197 9.98 20.86 -20.64
CA ASN A 197 9.42 19.52 -20.83
C ASN A 197 10.28 18.44 -20.17
N GLU A 198 11.61 18.56 -20.20
CA GLU A 198 12.51 17.64 -19.52
C GLU A 198 12.33 17.69 -17.99
N LEU A 199 12.24 18.88 -17.40
CA LEU A 199 11.97 19.07 -15.97
C LEU A 199 10.61 18.47 -15.54
N LYS A 200 9.56 18.71 -16.34
CA LYS A 200 8.23 18.11 -16.13
C LYS A 200 8.32 16.59 -16.17
N PHE A 201 9.00 16.05 -17.18
CA PHE A 201 9.15 14.61 -17.35
C PHE A 201 9.84 13.96 -16.15
N GLU A 202 10.95 14.52 -15.66
CA GLU A 202 11.66 14.01 -14.48
C GLU A 202 10.72 13.86 -13.27
N LEU A 203 9.97 14.92 -12.95
CA LEU A 203 9.04 14.89 -11.80
C LEU A 203 7.83 13.99 -12.04
N SER A 204 7.24 14.04 -13.24
CA SER A 204 6.13 13.18 -13.65
C SER A 204 6.46 11.69 -13.49
N SER A 205 7.68 11.30 -13.86
CA SER A 205 8.16 9.91 -13.72
C SER A 205 8.24 9.49 -12.26
N LEU A 206 8.79 10.33 -11.38
CA LEU A 206 8.88 10.03 -9.94
C LEU A 206 7.52 9.96 -9.26
N LEU A 207 6.63 10.92 -9.56
CA LEU A 207 5.25 10.93 -9.04
C LEU A 207 4.53 9.63 -9.40
N MET A 208 4.63 9.19 -10.66
CA MET A 208 4.01 7.95 -11.12
C MET A 208 4.64 6.71 -10.53
N GLY A 209 5.97 6.66 -10.41
CA GLY A 209 6.67 5.55 -9.78
C GLY A 209 6.20 5.33 -8.34
N ASP A 210 6.03 6.41 -7.58
CA ASP A 210 5.52 6.34 -6.21
C ASP A 210 4.06 5.92 -6.13
N VAL A 211 3.20 6.45 -7.01
CA VAL A 211 1.79 6.04 -7.06
C VAL A 211 1.66 4.57 -7.42
N ALA A 212 2.45 4.08 -8.36
CA ALA A 212 2.44 2.67 -8.76
C ALA A 212 2.81 1.74 -7.59
N LYS A 213 3.78 2.12 -6.73
CA LYS A 213 4.10 1.35 -5.50
C LYS A 213 2.87 1.22 -4.60
N VAL A 214 2.14 2.31 -4.38
CA VAL A 214 0.95 2.34 -3.52
C VAL A 214 -0.20 1.49 -4.10
N ILE A 215 -0.40 1.55 -5.42
CA ILE A 215 -1.41 0.71 -6.09
C ILE A 215 -1.01 -0.77 -6.04
N ASN A 216 0.27 -1.09 -6.23
CA ASN A 216 0.75 -2.47 -6.17
C ASN A 216 0.58 -3.08 -4.78
N VAL A 217 0.82 -2.31 -3.72
CA VAL A 217 0.54 -2.72 -2.33
C VAL A 217 -0.90 -3.22 -2.15
N TYR A 218 -1.87 -2.56 -2.80
CA TYR A 218 -3.26 -3.00 -2.77
C TYR A 218 -3.44 -4.36 -3.48
N PHE A 219 -2.81 -4.54 -4.64
CA PHE A 219 -2.92 -5.76 -5.45
C PHE A 219 -2.22 -6.96 -4.84
N THR A 220 -1.10 -6.76 -4.14
CA THR A 220 -0.28 -7.82 -3.54
C THR A 220 -0.65 -8.10 -2.08
N ALA A 221 -1.83 -7.66 -1.64
CA ALA A 221 -2.44 -8.09 -0.38
C ALA A 221 -1.67 -7.78 0.92
N ALA A 222 -0.86 -6.72 0.97
CA ALA A 222 -0.24 -6.29 2.23
C ALA A 222 -1.25 -5.62 3.19
N GLN A 223 -2.55 -5.91 3.12
CA GLN A 223 -3.58 -4.98 3.59
C GLN A 223 -3.76 -4.87 5.11
N ASN A 224 -3.03 -5.63 5.91
CA ASN A 224 -3.13 -5.57 7.38
C ASN A 224 -1.86 -5.06 8.06
N ASN A 225 -1.01 -4.27 7.39
CA ASN A 225 0.00 -3.51 8.11
C ASN A 225 -0.54 -2.11 8.47
N ASN A 226 -0.34 -1.70 9.72
CA ASN A 226 -0.76 -0.43 10.31
C ASN A 226 -0.14 0.81 9.65
N LEU A 227 0.79 0.60 8.72
CA LEU A 227 1.41 1.62 7.87
C LEU A 227 0.45 2.17 6.79
N TYR A 228 -0.59 1.43 6.40
CA TYR A 228 -1.47 1.79 5.28
C TYR A 228 -2.68 2.62 5.71
N THR A 229 -2.41 3.84 6.17
CA THR A 229 -3.41 4.77 6.71
C THR A 229 -4.19 5.53 5.63
N PHE A 230 -5.22 6.27 6.04
CA PHE A 230 -5.91 7.26 5.20
C PHE A 230 -4.91 8.17 4.45
N LYS A 231 -3.90 8.69 5.18
CA LYS A 231 -2.89 9.61 4.66
C LYS A 231 -2.07 8.96 3.54
N TYR A 232 -1.68 7.69 3.70
CA TYR A 232 -0.88 6.96 2.71
C TYR A 232 -1.52 6.96 1.31
N PHE A 233 -2.79 6.54 1.22
CA PHE A 233 -3.52 6.50 -0.06
C PHE A 233 -3.93 7.88 -0.55
N ASN A 234 -4.32 8.79 0.36
CA ASN A 234 -4.70 10.14 -0.01
C ASN A 234 -3.50 10.91 -0.61
N THR A 235 -2.30 10.78 -0.03
CA THR A 235 -1.08 11.37 -0.58
C THR A 235 -0.78 10.86 -1.99
N ALA A 236 -1.00 9.57 -2.26
CA ALA A 236 -0.87 9.02 -3.62
C ALA A 236 -1.89 9.63 -4.60
N ALA A 237 -3.14 9.82 -4.17
CA ALA A 237 -4.13 10.53 -4.99
C ALA A 237 -3.71 11.98 -5.27
N GLN A 238 -3.17 12.70 -4.29
CA GLN A 238 -2.65 14.06 -4.47
C GLN A 238 -1.44 14.11 -5.43
N LYS A 239 -0.58 13.08 -5.42
CA LYS A 239 0.51 12.94 -6.40
C LYS A 239 -0.03 12.82 -7.83
N LEU A 240 -1.17 12.13 -8.05
CA LEU A 240 -1.83 12.09 -9.36
C LEU A 240 -2.42 13.42 -9.80
N ILE A 241 -2.90 14.25 -8.86
CA ILE A 241 -3.35 15.62 -9.17
C ILE A 241 -2.15 16.47 -9.62
N ALA A 242 -1.03 16.42 -8.88
CA ALA A 242 0.20 17.09 -9.27
C ALA A 242 0.69 16.59 -10.64
N PHE A 243 0.70 15.28 -10.87
CA PHE A 243 1.06 14.67 -12.16
C PHE A 243 0.19 15.21 -13.30
N LYS A 244 -1.14 15.17 -13.16
CA LYS A 244 -2.10 15.66 -14.17
C LYS A 244 -1.90 17.13 -14.53
N SER A 245 -1.39 17.94 -13.59
CA SER A 245 -1.15 19.37 -13.82
C SER A 245 0.12 19.68 -14.61
N ILE A 246 1.12 18.78 -14.62
CA ILE A 246 2.43 19.01 -15.24
C ILE A 246 2.71 18.10 -16.43
N ALA A 247 2.15 16.88 -16.42
CA ALA A 247 2.37 15.89 -17.46
C ALA A 247 1.71 16.32 -18.76
N ASP A 248 2.36 16.01 -19.88
CA ASP A 248 1.80 16.28 -21.21
C ASP A 248 0.91 15.10 -21.62
N THR A 249 -0.35 15.41 -21.92
CA THR A 249 -1.40 14.44 -22.28
C THR A 249 -1.08 13.64 -23.54
N ALA A 250 -0.10 14.08 -24.34
CA ALA A 250 0.41 13.29 -25.46
C ALA A 250 1.06 11.97 -25.03
N TYR A 251 1.44 11.82 -23.76
CA TYR A 251 2.25 10.70 -23.29
C TYR A 251 1.56 9.77 -22.29
N TYR A 252 0.31 10.02 -21.91
CA TYR A 252 -0.42 9.14 -21.00
C TYR A 252 -1.92 9.18 -21.30
N ASN A 253 -2.64 8.15 -20.86
CA ASN A 253 -4.10 8.14 -20.95
C ASN A 253 -4.71 8.92 -19.76
N PRO A 254 -5.37 10.08 -20.00
CA PRO A 254 -5.97 10.86 -18.92
C PRO A 254 -7.06 10.11 -18.16
N LEU A 255 -7.71 9.15 -18.81
CA LEU A 255 -8.72 8.30 -18.19
C LEU A 255 -8.10 7.40 -17.10
N ASP A 256 -6.95 6.78 -17.36
CA ASP A 256 -6.31 5.88 -16.39
C ASP A 256 -5.80 6.64 -15.16
N VAL A 257 -5.27 7.85 -15.35
CA VAL A 257 -4.92 8.76 -14.23
C VAL A 257 -6.14 9.09 -13.39
N GLU A 258 -7.26 9.42 -14.03
CA GLU A 258 -8.48 9.80 -13.34
C GLU A 258 -9.09 8.62 -12.58
N VAL A 259 -9.15 7.44 -13.20
CA VAL A 259 -9.62 6.20 -12.57
C VAL A 259 -8.75 5.83 -11.38
N ASN A 260 -7.42 5.88 -11.51
CA ASN A 260 -6.50 5.56 -10.42
C ASN A 260 -6.58 6.59 -9.29
N ARG A 261 -6.79 7.87 -9.59
CA ARG A 261 -7.03 8.91 -8.58
C ARG A 261 -8.31 8.63 -7.80
N LEU A 262 -9.41 8.37 -8.50
CA LEU A 262 -10.70 8.04 -7.88
C LEU A 262 -10.63 6.74 -7.06
N PHE A 263 -9.91 5.74 -7.55
CA PHE A 263 -9.62 4.51 -6.82
C PHE A 263 -8.87 4.79 -5.51
N LEU A 264 -7.78 5.57 -5.56
CA LEU A 264 -6.98 5.89 -4.38
C LEU A 264 -7.74 6.77 -3.37
N GLU A 265 -8.55 7.72 -3.85
CA GLU A 265 -9.45 8.50 -2.99
C GLU A 265 -10.53 7.62 -2.37
N GLY A 266 -11.16 6.75 -3.16
CA GLY A 266 -12.09 5.75 -2.64
C GLY A 266 -11.41 4.90 -1.57
N HIS A 267 -10.19 4.43 -1.83
CA HIS A 267 -9.46 3.57 -0.93
C HIS A 267 -8.96 4.28 0.34
N SER A 268 -8.64 5.57 0.28
CA SER A 268 -8.30 6.34 1.48
C SER A 268 -9.54 6.55 2.34
N TYR A 269 -10.64 7.02 1.76
CA TYR A 269 -11.81 7.45 2.52
C TYR A 269 -12.52 6.33 3.30
N TRP A 270 -12.49 5.06 2.86
CA TRP A 270 -13.10 3.99 3.66
C TRP A 270 -12.30 3.70 4.95
N ARG A 271 -11.02 4.08 5.00
CA ARG A 271 -10.17 4.03 6.21
C ARG A 271 -10.34 5.24 7.12
N SER A 272 -11.22 6.18 6.76
CA SER A 272 -11.57 7.27 7.65
C SER A 272 -12.59 6.77 8.68
N ASP A 273 -12.44 7.24 9.91
CA ASP A 273 -13.37 6.96 11.00
C ASP A 273 -14.69 7.76 10.84
N ARG A 274 -14.76 8.67 9.85
CA ARG A 274 -15.93 9.51 9.56
C ARG A 274 -16.86 8.80 8.58
N THR A 275 -18.12 8.60 8.97
CA THR A 275 -19.17 7.99 8.14
C THR A 275 -19.37 8.75 6.83
N ILE A 276 -19.31 10.09 6.86
CA ILE A 276 -19.43 10.92 5.66
C ILE A 276 -18.29 10.66 4.66
N ASP A 277 -17.08 10.38 5.14
CA ASP A 277 -15.95 10.05 4.28
C ASP A 277 -16.15 8.66 3.69
N GLN A 278 -16.63 7.69 4.47
CA GLN A 278 -16.97 6.36 3.96
C GLN A 278 -18.07 6.41 2.87
N LEU A 279 -19.06 7.30 3.00
CA LEU A 279 -20.04 7.55 1.93
C LEU A 279 -19.40 8.24 0.70
N LEU A 280 -18.46 9.15 0.92
CA LEU A 280 -17.70 9.77 -0.17
C LEU A 280 -16.84 8.72 -0.89
N SER A 281 -16.24 7.76 -0.16
CA SER A 281 -15.51 6.62 -0.72
C SER A 281 -16.36 5.90 -1.76
N MET A 282 -17.59 5.54 -1.39
CA MET A 282 -18.54 4.86 -2.29
C MET A 282 -18.79 5.66 -3.57
N ARG A 283 -19.01 6.98 -3.47
CA ARG A 283 -19.21 7.83 -4.66
C ARG A 283 -17.97 7.89 -5.57
N LYS A 284 -16.77 7.91 -4.99
CA LYS A 284 -15.51 7.90 -5.75
C LYS A 284 -15.33 6.57 -6.48
N ILE A 285 -15.60 5.46 -5.80
CA ILE A 285 -15.55 4.12 -6.36
C ILE A 285 -16.57 3.97 -7.50
N ASP A 286 -17.81 4.43 -7.32
CA ASP A 286 -18.84 4.37 -8.35
C ASP A 286 -18.47 5.21 -9.58
N SER A 287 -17.86 6.38 -9.37
CA SER A 287 -17.33 7.20 -10.46
C SER A 287 -16.21 6.49 -11.22
N ALA A 288 -15.28 5.82 -10.51
CA ALA A 288 -14.22 5.04 -11.14
C ALA A 288 -14.80 3.86 -11.93
N ILE A 289 -15.80 3.16 -11.39
CA ILE A 289 -16.47 2.03 -12.06
C ILE A 289 -17.18 2.51 -13.32
N ALA A 290 -17.85 3.67 -13.28
CA ALA A 290 -18.51 4.23 -14.45
C ALA A 290 -17.51 4.55 -15.58
N LEU A 291 -16.29 4.96 -15.24
CA LEU A 291 -15.21 5.22 -16.18
C LEU A 291 -14.52 3.95 -16.70
N LYS A 292 -14.37 2.91 -15.86
CA LYS A 292 -13.71 1.64 -16.23
C LYS A 292 -14.48 0.42 -15.69
N PRO A 293 -15.63 0.06 -16.28
CA PRO A 293 -16.55 -0.96 -15.74
C PRO A 293 -16.04 -2.40 -15.82
N GLN A 294 -14.89 -2.64 -16.46
CA GLN A 294 -14.25 -3.96 -16.55
C GLN A 294 -13.10 -4.12 -15.54
N ALA A 295 -12.79 -3.09 -14.75
CA ALA A 295 -11.73 -3.14 -13.75
C ALA A 295 -12.21 -3.88 -12.48
N ALA A 296 -11.85 -5.17 -12.37
CA ALA A 296 -12.24 -6.03 -11.24
C ALA A 296 -11.90 -5.43 -9.86
N TYR A 297 -10.78 -4.71 -9.76
CA TYR A 297 -10.29 -4.14 -8.51
C TYR A 297 -11.15 -3.03 -7.93
N LEU A 298 -11.88 -2.29 -8.77
CA LEU A 298 -12.83 -1.28 -8.32
C LEU A 298 -14.04 -1.94 -7.63
N TYR A 299 -14.49 -3.08 -8.15
CA TYR A 299 -15.55 -3.85 -7.52
C TYR A 299 -15.09 -4.51 -6.21
N ASN A 300 -13.85 -5.02 -6.16
CA ASN A 300 -13.30 -5.51 -4.89
C ASN A 300 -13.25 -4.39 -3.84
N LEU A 301 -12.81 -3.19 -4.22
CA LEU A 301 -12.82 -2.03 -3.33
C LEU A 301 -14.23 -1.65 -2.87
N LYS A 302 -15.22 -1.69 -3.76
CA LYS A 302 -16.63 -1.45 -3.42
C LYS A 302 -17.15 -2.45 -2.39
N GLY A 303 -16.80 -3.73 -2.54
CA GLY A 303 -17.14 -4.78 -1.58
C GLY A 303 -16.52 -4.50 -0.21
N ILE A 304 -15.22 -4.17 -0.17
CA ILE A 304 -14.52 -3.80 1.08
C ILE A 304 -15.21 -2.62 1.76
N ALA A 305 -15.57 -1.58 1.02
CA ALA A 305 -16.24 -0.41 1.57
C ALA A 305 -17.62 -0.75 2.19
N HIS A 306 -18.42 -1.59 1.53
CA HIS A 306 -19.67 -2.09 2.12
C HIS A 306 -19.45 -2.94 3.36
N THR A 307 -18.45 -3.84 3.36
CA THR A 307 -18.11 -4.67 4.53
C THR A 307 -17.72 -3.82 5.73
N ASN A 308 -16.95 -2.74 5.53
CA ASN A 308 -16.57 -1.81 6.61
C ASN A 308 -17.75 -1.00 7.16
N LEU A 309 -18.77 -0.74 6.33
CA LEU A 309 -20.03 -0.14 6.75
C LEU A 309 -21.00 -1.16 7.37
N SER A 310 -20.55 -2.40 7.63
CA SER A 310 -21.38 -3.52 8.10
C SER A 310 -22.57 -3.85 7.19
N GLN A 311 -22.51 -3.45 5.91
CA GLN A 311 -23.53 -3.70 4.89
C GLN A 311 -23.24 -5.02 4.16
N HIS A 312 -23.20 -6.12 4.92
CA HIS A 312 -22.69 -7.41 4.45
C HIS A 312 -23.45 -7.98 3.25
N GLU A 313 -24.77 -7.80 3.17
CA GLU A 313 -25.60 -8.23 2.05
C GLU A 313 -25.27 -7.46 0.77
N LEU A 314 -25.02 -6.14 0.90
CA LEU A 314 -24.67 -5.29 -0.23
C LEU A 314 -23.23 -5.53 -0.70
N ALA A 315 -22.32 -5.92 0.19
CA ALA A 315 -20.93 -6.22 -0.12
C ALA A 315 -20.77 -7.44 -1.04
N GLU A 316 -21.68 -8.42 -0.96
CA GLU A 316 -21.62 -9.65 -1.75
C GLU A 316 -21.67 -9.38 -3.27
N ILE A 317 -22.52 -8.45 -3.70
CA ILE A 317 -22.77 -8.14 -5.13
C ILE A 317 -21.48 -7.70 -5.85
N PRO A 318 -20.76 -6.66 -5.39
CA PRO A 318 -19.53 -6.23 -6.05
C PRO A 318 -18.40 -7.25 -5.90
N PHE A 319 -18.27 -7.99 -4.79
CA PHE A 319 -17.26 -9.07 -4.71
C PHE A 319 -17.48 -10.14 -5.78
N ARG A 320 -18.71 -10.63 -5.95
CA ARG A 320 -19.04 -11.58 -7.03
C ARG A 320 -18.72 -11.02 -8.41
N LYS A 321 -18.99 -9.73 -8.65
CA LYS A 321 -18.64 -9.06 -9.91
C LYS A 321 -17.12 -9.03 -10.13
N ALA A 322 -16.33 -8.73 -9.09
CA ALA A 322 -14.87 -8.75 -9.15
C ALA A 322 -14.34 -10.16 -9.49
N ILE A 323 -14.86 -11.20 -8.82
CA ILE A 323 -14.50 -12.61 -9.07
C ILE A 323 -14.83 -13.01 -10.50
N ASN A 324 -15.97 -12.59 -11.04
CA ASN A 324 -16.36 -12.91 -12.42
C ASN A 324 -15.48 -12.20 -13.46
N LEU A 325 -15.02 -10.98 -13.17
CA LEU A 325 -14.15 -10.21 -14.06
C LEU A 325 -12.69 -10.71 -14.02
N ALA A 326 -12.23 -11.22 -12.87
CA ALA A 326 -10.88 -11.72 -12.68
C ALA A 326 -10.91 -13.03 -11.86
N PRO A 327 -11.22 -14.18 -12.50
CA PRO A 327 -11.46 -15.45 -11.79
C PRO A 327 -10.22 -16.04 -11.09
N ASN A 328 -9.02 -15.68 -11.55
CA ASN A 328 -7.76 -16.13 -10.95
C ASN A 328 -7.20 -15.13 -9.92
N TRP A 329 -7.88 -14.00 -9.70
CA TRP A 329 -7.46 -13.06 -8.66
C TRP A 329 -8.07 -13.52 -7.33
N VAL A 330 -7.24 -14.09 -6.45
CA VAL A 330 -7.67 -14.71 -5.19
C VAL A 330 -8.26 -13.72 -4.18
N TYR A 331 -7.90 -12.44 -4.29
CA TYR A 331 -8.21 -11.42 -3.29
C TYR A 331 -9.71 -11.19 -3.04
N PRO A 332 -10.56 -10.97 -4.08
CA PRO A 332 -11.99 -10.78 -3.88
C PRO A 332 -12.71 -12.06 -3.41
N VAL A 333 -12.12 -13.23 -3.66
CA VAL A 333 -12.64 -14.52 -3.16
C VAL A 333 -12.43 -14.60 -1.64
N CYS A 334 -11.24 -14.21 -1.15
CA CYS A 334 -10.95 -14.14 0.28
C CYS A 334 -11.80 -13.09 0.99
N ASN A 335 -11.91 -11.88 0.41
CA ASN A 335 -12.72 -10.81 1.00
C ASN A 335 -14.22 -11.18 1.07
N LEU A 336 -14.72 -11.94 0.09
CA LEU A 336 -16.07 -12.49 0.16
C LEU A 336 -16.21 -13.53 1.28
N GLY A 337 -15.21 -14.39 1.46
CA GLY A 337 -15.13 -15.30 2.60
C GLY A 337 -15.18 -14.56 3.93
N LEU A 338 -14.36 -13.52 4.10
CA LEU A 338 -14.35 -12.65 5.28
C LEU A 338 -15.70 -11.97 5.51
N ASN A 339 -16.34 -11.44 4.46
CA ASN A 339 -17.65 -10.82 4.58
C ASN A 339 -18.72 -11.80 5.09
N TYR A 340 -18.68 -13.06 4.65
CA TYR A 340 -19.56 -14.11 5.20
C TYR A 340 -19.21 -14.47 6.65
N THR A 341 -17.92 -14.51 7.01
CA THR A 341 -17.50 -14.69 8.41
C THR A 341 -18.08 -13.60 9.31
N MET A 342 -17.97 -12.34 8.90
CA MET A 342 -18.52 -11.20 9.66
C MET A 342 -20.04 -11.24 9.78
N ARG A 343 -20.74 -11.74 8.75
CA ARG A 343 -22.20 -11.96 8.77
C ARG A 343 -22.60 -13.18 9.62
N GLY A 344 -21.66 -13.99 10.09
CA GLY A 344 -21.93 -15.25 10.80
C GLY A 344 -22.37 -16.42 9.89
N ASP A 345 -22.27 -16.27 8.57
CA ASP A 345 -22.57 -17.33 7.60
C ASP A 345 -21.33 -18.20 7.38
N VAL A 346 -21.09 -19.09 8.34
CA VAL A 346 -19.87 -19.88 8.45
C VAL A 346 -19.69 -20.83 7.25
N ASP A 347 -20.76 -21.44 6.77
CA ASP A 347 -20.69 -22.44 5.70
C ASP A 347 -20.34 -21.77 4.35
N SER A 348 -20.92 -20.60 4.07
CA SER A 348 -20.52 -19.81 2.90
C SER A 348 -19.08 -19.32 3.03
N ALA A 349 -18.65 -18.87 4.21
CA ALA A 349 -17.28 -18.43 4.44
C ALA A 349 -16.26 -19.55 4.13
N LEU A 350 -16.46 -20.74 4.69
CA LEU A 350 -15.61 -21.91 4.43
C LEU A 350 -15.56 -22.27 2.94
N LYS A 351 -16.70 -22.26 2.26
CA LYS A 351 -16.78 -22.51 0.81
C LYS A 351 -15.88 -21.55 0.02
N TYR A 352 -15.91 -20.26 0.33
CA TYR A 352 -15.12 -19.27 -0.39
C TYR A 352 -13.63 -19.30 -0.02
N TYR A 353 -13.28 -19.55 1.24
CA TYR A 353 -11.88 -19.77 1.61
C TYR A 353 -11.28 -21.03 0.95
N HIS A 354 -12.02 -22.14 0.90
CA HIS A 354 -11.57 -23.32 0.15
C HIS A 354 -11.46 -23.07 -1.35
N LYS A 355 -12.37 -22.30 -1.94
CA LYS A 355 -12.23 -21.84 -3.33
C LYS A 355 -10.97 -20.98 -3.52
N ALA A 356 -10.65 -20.12 -2.55
CA ALA A 356 -9.42 -19.33 -2.60
C ALA A 356 -8.16 -20.21 -2.57
N LEU A 357 -8.14 -21.25 -1.72
CA LEU A 357 -7.02 -22.22 -1.68
C LEU A 357 -6.84 -22.96 -3.02
N GLN A 358 -7.92 -23.22 -3.75
CA GLN A 358 -7.86 -23.85 -5.07
C GLN A 358 -7.28 -22.93 -6.15
N ILE A 359 -7.43 -21.60 -5.99
CA ILE A 359 -6.91 -20.60 -6.92
C ILE A 359 -5.43 -20.34 -6.63
N ASP A 360 -5.11 -20.11 -5.36
CA ASP A 360 -3.75 -19.85 -4.90
C ASP A 360 -3.56 -20.39 -3.47
N SER A 361 -2.92 -21.55 -3.37
CA SER A 361 -2.60 -22.19 -2.09
C SER A 361 -1.46 -21.48 -1.35
N ASN A 362 -0.75 -20.57 -2.01
CA ASN A 362 0.32 -19.79 -1.40
C ASN A 362 -0.20 -18.49 -0.78
N PHE A 363 -1.50 -18.21 -0.92
CA PHE A 363 -2.09 -16.98 -0.44
C PHE A 363 -2.39 -17.04 1.06
N GLN A 364 -1.49 -16.45 1.84
CA GLN A 364 -1.39 -16.66 3.27
C GLN A 364 -2.63 -16.25 4.10
N ILE A 365 -3.32 -15.18 3.69
CA ILE A 365 -4.51 -14.65 4.37
C ILE A 365 -5.60 -15.73 4.50
N ILE A 366 -5.63 -16.72 3.60
CA ILE A 366 -6.62 -17.79 3.65
C ILE A 366 -6.45 -18.67 4.88
N TYR A 367 -5.22 -19.03 5.23
CA TYR A 367 -4.94 -19.87 6.40
C TYR A 367 -5.33 -19.15 7.69
N SER A 368 -5.02 -17.85 7.79
CA SER A 368 -5.45 -17.00 8.90
C SER A 368 -6.99 -16.97 9.00
N GLY A 369 -7.68 -16.74 7.88
CA GLY A 369 -9.15 -16.71 7.83
C GLY A 369 -9.81 -18.04 8.21
N LEU A 370 -9.28 -19.16 7.71
CA LEU A 370 -9.75 -20.50 8.08
C LEU A 370 -9.51 -20.78 9.56
N SER A 371 -8.32 -20.50 10.07
CA SER A 371 -7.99 -20.72 11.48
C SER A 371 -8.94 -19.95 12.41
N ALA A 372 -9.25 -18.69 12.08
CA ALA A 372 -10.20 -17.88 12.83
C ALA A 372 -11.62 -18.46 12.80
N ILE A 373 -12.10 -18.95 11.65
CA ILE A 373 -13.42 -19.60 11.57
C ILE A 373 -13.47 -20.83 12.46
N TYR A 374 -12.48 -21.72 12.37
CA TYR A 374 -12.46 -22.95 13.15
C TYR A 374 -12.42 -22.65 14.64
N GLU A 375 -11.62 -21.66 15.03
CA GLU A 375 -11.51 -21.28 16.43
C GLU A 375 -12.78 -20.60 16.97
N TYR A 376 -13.25 -19.53 16.35
CA TYR A 376 -14.30 -18.69 16.94
C TYR A 376 -15.71 -19.18 16.62
N ASN A 377 -15.93 -19.70 15.40
CA ASN A 377 -17.27 -20.08 14.95
C ASN A 377 -17.57 -21.58 15.13
N LYS A 378 -16.57 -22.45 14.94
CA LYS A 378 -16.72 -23.90 15.12
C LYS A 378 -16.24 -24.39 16.49
N GLN A 379 -15.50 -23.57 17.24
CA GLN A 379 -14.88 -23.95 18.52
C GLN A 379 -13.99 -25.19 18.42
N ASP A 380 -13.36 -25.39 17.27
CA ASP A 380 -12.46 -26.50 16.96
C ASP A 380 -11.02 -25.97 16.87
N VAL A 381 -10.34 -26.00 18.02
CA VAL A 381 -8.98 -25.49 18.17
C VAL A 381 -7.98 -26.35 17.39
N ASP A 382 -8.19 -27.66 17.30
CA ASP A 382 -7.26 -28.56 16.61
C ASP A 382 -7.22 -28.26 15.11
N SER A 383 -8.39 -28.05 14.50
CA SER A 383 -8.48 -27.59 13.10
C SER A 383 -7.87 -26.20 12.92
N ALA A 384 -8.08 -25.27 13.85
CA ALA A 384 -7.46 -23.95 13.78
C ALA A 384 -5.92 -24.03 13.78
N VAL A 385 -5.35 -24.83 14.69
CA VAL A 385 -3.89 -25.09 14.76
C VAL A 385 -3.40 -25.79 13.50
N TYR A 386 -4.17 -26.72 12.93
CA TYR A 386 -3.83 -27.37 11.66
C TYR A 386 -3.66 -26.36 10.53
N PHE A 387 -4.64 -25.47 10.30
CA PHE A 387 -4.55 -24.49 9.21
C PHE A 387 -3.42 -23.49 9.42
N ILE A 388 -3.13 -23.08 10.67
CA ILE A 388 -1.96 -22.26 10.97
C ILE A 388 -0.66 -22.99 10.60
N LYS A 389 -0.54 -24.28 10.93
CA LYS A 389 0.65 -25.07 10.57
C LYS A 389 0.79 -25.24 9.05
N GLU A 390 -0.30 -25.45 8.32
CA GLU A 390 -0.24 -25.52 6.85
C GLU A 390 0.22 -24.20 6.24
N GLY A 391 -0.30 -23.06 6.69
CA GLY A 391 0.16 -21.76 6.21
C GLY A 391 1.61 -21.44 6.61
N LEU A 392 2.08 -21.90 7.77
CA LEU A 392 3.50 -21.77 8.15
C LEU A 392 4.44 -22.69 7.34
N LYS A 393 3.93 -23.72 6.66
CA LYS A 393 4.73 -24.48 5.68
C LYS A 393 4.90 -23.71 4.37
N VAL A 394 3.90 -22.90 4.00
CA VAL A 394 3.92 -22.04 2.82
C VAL A 394 4.83 -20.84 3.06
N ASP A 395 4.62 -20.12 4.16
CA ASP A 395 5.45 -19.02 4.61
C ASP A 395 5.91 -19.23 6.06
N PRO A 396 7.14 -19.74 6.27
CA PRO A 396 7.69 -19.96 7.59
C PRO A 396 7.90 -18.67 8.41
N MET A 397 7.87 -17.49 7.80
CA MET A 397 8.15 -16.21 8.43
C MET A 397 6.93 -15.29 8.45
N ASP A 398 5.72 -15.85 8.52
CA ASP A 398 4.52 -15.03 8.60
C ASP A 398 4.20 -14.58 10.05
N PRO A 399 4.29 -13.27 10.37
CA PRO A 399 3.95 -12.74 11.68
C PRO A 399 2.46 -12.89 12.06
N TYR A 400 1.54 -12.91 11.09
CA TYR A 400 0.09 -13.01 11.36
C TYR A 400 -0.30 -14.42 11.81
N LEU A 401 0.24 -15.46 11.18
CA LEU A 401 0.02 -16.84 11.63
C LEU A 401 0.65 -17.14 12.99
N TYR A 402 1.84 -16.60 13.27
CA TYR A 402 2.41 -16.67 14.61
C TYR A 402 1.53 -15.97 15.65
N THR A 403 0.97 -14.80 15.31
CA THR A 403 0.02 -14.08 16.16
C THR A 403 -1.26 -14.90 16.39
N ALA A 404 -1.82 -15.52 15.36
CA ALA A 404 -3.01 -16.37 15.48
C ALA A 404 -2.74 -17.55 16.43
N MET A 405 -1.57 -18.19 16.32
CA MET A 405 -1.15 -19.24 17.26
C MET A 405 -1.04 -18.70 18.69
N GLY A 406 -0.39 -17.55 18.87
CA GLY A 406 -0.27 -16.89 20.18
C GLY A 406 -1.64 -16.60 20.82
N HIS A 407 -2.60 -16.10 20.03
CA HIS A 407 -3.95 -15.82 20.50
C HIS A 407 -4.71 -17.08 20.97
N ILE A 408 -4.51 -18.23 20.30
CA ILE A 408 -5.07 -19.52 20.75
C ILE A 408 -4.55 -19.86 22.16
N TYR A 409 -3.23 -19.78 22.38
CA TYR A 409 -2.63 -20.08 23.69
C TYR A 409 -3.01 -19.04 24.76
N LEU A 410 -3.11 -17.76 24.39
CA LEU A 410 -3.56 -16.68 25.27
C LEU A 410 -4.97 -16.98 25.82
N ARG A 411 -5.91 -17.39 24.95
CA ARG A 411 -7.28 -17.77 25.36
C ARG A 411 -7.33 -19.00 26.25
N GLN A 412 -6.40 -19.93 26.07
CA GLN A 412 -6.26 -21.10 26.94
C GLN A 412 -5.64 -20.78 28.31
N GLY A 413 -5.24 -19.53 28.56
CA GLY A 413 -4.52 -19.14 29.78
C GLY A 413 -3.05 -19.58 29.82
N LYS A 414 -2.51 -20.03 28.69
CA LYS A 414 -1.12 -20.50 28.53
C LYS A 414 -0.23 -19.36 28.07
N TYR A 415 0.01 -18.42 28.97
CA TYR A 415 0.60 -17.12 28.63
C TYR A 415 2.07 -17.22 28.18
N GLU A 416 2.87 -18.11 28.77
CA GLU A 416 4.28 -18.29 28.38
C GLU A 416 4.43 -18.90 26.99
N GLU A 417 3.57 -19.87 26.66
CA GLU A 417 3.49 -20.42 25.31
C GLU A 417 3.01 -19.37 24.30
N ALA A 418 2.02 -18.55 24.67
CA ALA A 418 1.56 -17.44 23.85
C ALA A 418 2.71 -16.46 23.55
N LEU A 419 3.49 -16.06 24.58
CA LEU A 419 4.66 -15.20 24.43
C LEU A 419 5.70 -15.78 23.48
N THR A 420 5.96 -17.09 23.56
CA THR A 420 6.88 -17.77 22.64
C THR A 420 6.44 -17.60 21.18
N TRP A 421 5.14 -17.69 20.89
CA TRP A 421 4.62 -17.50 19.54
C TRP A 421 4.64 -16.04 19.11
N TYR A 422 4.28 -15.11 19.99
CA TYR A 422 4.39 -13.68 19.68
C TYR A 422 5.84 -13.26 19.41
N HIS A 423 6.83 -13.77 20.15
CA HIS A 423 8.24 -13.50 19.89
C HIS A 423 8.70 -13.99 18.53
N LYS A 424 8.19 -15.15 18.05
CA LYS A 424 8.43 -15.59 16.67
C LYS A 424 7.82 -14.63 15.66
N GLY A 425 6.61 -14.14 15.91
CA GLY A 425 5.98 -13.12 15.06
C GLY A 425 6.78 -11.82 15.00
N ILE A 426 7.25 -11.33 16.15
CA ILE A 426 8.11 -10.13 16.25
C ILE A 426 9.45 -10.33 15.54
N ALA A 427 10.04 -11.53 15.64
CA ALA A 427 11.30 -11.86 14.98
C ALA A 427 11.15 -11.99 13.46
N ALA A 428 9.98 -12.44 12.99
CA ALA A 428 9.66 -12.59 11.57
C ALA A 428 9.47 -11.23 10.89
N ASP A 429 8.71 -10.32 11.50
CA ASP A 429 8.62 -8.92 11.08
C ASP A 429 8.41 -8.00 12.28
N SER A 430 9.43 -7.22 12.62
CA SER A 430 9.38 -6.30 13.76
C SER A 430 8.50 -5.07 13.52
N THR A 431 8.05 -4.84 12.29
CA THR A 431 7.20 -3.70 11.90
C THR A 431 5.71 -3.99 12.04
N VAL A 432 5.32 -5.25 12.30
CA VAL A 432 3.92 -5.64 12.49
C VAL A 432 3.52 -5.47 13.97
N LEU A 433 2.44 -4.74 14.20
CA LEU A 433 2.00 -4.37 15.56
C LEU A 433 1.38 -5.55 16.32
N TYR A 434 0.59 -6.39 15.66
CA TYR A 434 -0.23 -7.42 16.33
C TYR A 434 0.54 -8.42 17.21
N PRO A 435 1.73 -8.93 16.83
CA PRO A 435 2.56 -9.72 17.74
C PRO A 435 2.92 -8.97 19.03
N ASN A 436 3.21 -7.67 18.95
CA ASN A 436 3.55 -6.84 20.11
C ASN A 436 2.32 -6.59 21.01
N GLU A 437 1.16 -6.36 20.41
CA GLU A 437 -0.12 -6.26 21.14
C GLU A 437 -0.44 -7.55 21.90
N GLY A 438 -0.32 -8.69 21.23
CA GLY A 438 -0.54 -9.99 21.86
C GLY A 438 0.44 -10.28 23.00
N ALA A 439 1.72 -9.93 22.83
CA ALA A 439 2.71 -10.05 23.89
C ALA A 439 2.41 -9.13 25.09
N MET A 440 2.01 -7.88 24.83
CA MET A 440 1.54 -6.97 25.86
C MET A 440 0.35 -7.55 26.63
N GLN A 441 -0.68 -8.05 25.92
CA GLN A 441 -1.85 -8.69 26.54
C GLN A 441 -1.44 -9.84 27.46
N ALA A 442 -0.53 -10.71 27.01
CA ALA A 442 -0.04 -11.82 27.83
C ALA A 442 0.67 -11.33 29.12
N HIS A 443 1.52 -10.31 29.02
CA HIS A 443 2.20 -9.74 30.19
C HIS A 443 1.24 -9.04 31.16
N VAL A 444 0.20 -8.39 30.66
CA VAL A 444 -0.83 -7.81 31.52
C VAL A 444 -1.59 -8.91 32.28
N LYS A 445 -1.97 -10.00 31.60
CA LYS A 445 -2.61 -11.16 32.27
C LYS A 445 -1.69 -11.83 33.30
N LEU A 446 -0.38 -11.79 33.09
CA LEU A 446 0.64 -12.25 34.05
C LEU A 446 0.91 -11.26 35.20
N GLY A 447 0.41 -10.03 35.14
CA GLY A 447 0.69 -8.98 36.12
C GLY A 447 2.11 -8.41 36.03
N ALA A 448 2.81 -8.61 34.91
CA ALA A 448 4.19 -8.19 34.71
C ALA A 448 4.29 -6.74 34.21
N ILE A 449 4.19 -5.77 35.13
CA ILE A 449 4.11 -4.33 34.82
C ILE A 449 5.33 -3.83 34.04
N ASP A 450 6.55 -4.22 34.43
CA ASP A 450 7.78 -3.76 33.74
C ASP A 450 7.81 -4.22 32.28
N SER A 451 7.40 -5.47 32.02
CA SER A 451 7.30 -6.00 30.67
C SER A 451 6.20 -5.30 29.88
N THR A 452 5.04 -5.01 30.49
CA THR A 452 3.98 -4.25 29.84
C THR A 452 4.48 -2.88 29.36
N ASN A 453 5.19 -2.14 30.23
CA ASN A 453 5.77 -0.83 29.87
C ASN A 453 6.80 -0.96 28.74
N TYR A 454 7.62 -2.02 28.75
CA TYR A 454 8.54 -2.30 27.65
C TYR A 454 7.82 -2.43 26.30
N TYR A 455 6.69 -3.15 26.22
CA TYR A 455 5.95 -3.28 24.96
C TYR A 455 5.23 -2.00 24.56
N VAL A 456 4.78 -1.19 25.53
CA VAL A 456 4.25 0.16 25.24
C VAL A 456 5.34 1.00 24.57
N ASP A 457 6.52 1.12 25.18
CA ASP A 457 7.62 1.91 24.63
C ASP A 457 8.07 1.39 23.25
N ARG A 458 8.13 0.06 23.11
CA ARG A 458 8.48 -0.59 21.85
C ARG A 458 7.48 -0.25 20.74
N MET A 459 6.19 -0.36 21.01
CA MET A 459 5.14 -0.08 20.02
C MET A 459 5.12 1.40 19.65
N LEU A 460 5.26 2.31 20.63
CA LEU A 460 5.36 3.76 20.38
C LEU A 460 6.59 4.12 19.53
N ALA A 461 7.69 3.37 19.65
CA ALA A 461 8.88 3.58 18.84
C ALA A 461 8.75 3.08 17.38
N MET A 462 7.72 2.28 17.05
CA MET A 462 7.54 1.75 15.69
C MET A 462 7.17 2.85 14.69
N ASP A 463 6.23 3.73 15.06
CA ASP A 463 5.85 4.92 14.29
C ASP A 463 5.36 6.02 15.25
N PRO A 464 6.28 6.87 15.76
CA PRO A 464 5.97 7.87 16.79
C PRO A 464 4.92 8.91 16.38
N ASP A 465 4.68 9.08 15.07
CA ASP A 465 3.74 10.06 14.54
C ASP A 465 2.39 9.42 14.14
N ASN A 466 2.18 8.12 14.40
CA ASN A 466 0.97 7.41 14.01
C ASN A 466 -0.05 7.31 15.16
N PRO A 467 -1.16 8.07 15.10
CA PRO A 467 -2.17 8.07 16.16
C PRO A 467 -2.83 6.71 16.37
N VAL A 468 -2.87 5.83 15.36
CA VAL A 468 -3.47 4.49 15.46
C VAL A 468 -2.71 3.61 16.45
N ILE A 469 -1.39 3.79 16.60
CA ILE A 469 -0.59 3.06 17.59
C ILE A 469 -1.02 3.47 19.00
N TYR A 470 -1.14 4.77 19.25
CA TYR A 470 -1.62 5.31 20.53
C TYR A 470 -3.05 4.85 20.85
N GLU A 471 -3.94 4.84 19.86
CA GLU A 471 -5.31 4.30 19.99
C GLU A 471 -5.29 2.82 20.36
N SER A 472 -4.47 2.01 19.68
CA SER A 472 -4.41 0.57 19.95
C SER A 472 -3.94 0.28 21.38
N ILE A 473 -2.83 0.90 21.81
CA ILE A 473 -2.33 0.74 23.18
C ILE A 473 -3.33 1.32 24.19
N GLY A 474 -3.99 2.44 23.86
CA GLY A 474 -5.04 3.05 24.69
C GLY A 474 -6.23 2.12 24.93
N ASN A 475 -6.69 1.43 23.88
CA ASN A 475 -7.75 0.42 23.97
C ASN A 475 -7.32 -0.79 24.83
N LEU A 476 -6.10 -1.31 24.62
CA LEU A 476 -5.58 -2.42 25.41
C LEU A 476 -5.49 -2.03 26.89
N THR A 477 -4.86 -0.90 27.20
CA THR A 477 -4.75 -0.41 28.58
C THR A 477 -6.11 -0.16 29.23
N ALA A 478 -7.12 0.30 28.48
CA ALA A 478 -8.49 0.42 28.96
C ALA A 478 -9.13 -0.94 29.31
N GLU A 479 -8.95 -1.96 28.46
CA GLU A 479 -9.46 -3.32 28.70
C GLU A 479 -8.92 -3.90 30.02
N TYR A 480 -7.69 -3.54 30.38
CA TYR A 480 -7.00 -4.01 31.58
C TYR A 480 -7.07 -3.06 32.78
N HIS A 481 -7.96 -2.06 32.75
CA HIS A 481 -8.16 -1.10 33.86
C HIS A 481 -6.91 -0.28 34.23
N LEU A 482 -6.03 -0.04 33.25
CA LEU A 482 -4.89 0.87 33.38
C LEU A 482 -5.31 2.30 32.97
N ASP A 483 -6.36 2.82 33.64
CA ASP A 483 -7.13 3.98 33.19
C ASP A 483 -6.29 5.26 33.00
N SER A 484 -5.30 5.52 33.88
CA SER A 484 -4.43 6.69 33.76
C SER A 484 -3.49 6.62 32.54
N LEU A 485 -3.00 5.44 32.20
CA LEU A 485 -2.16 5.25 31.02
C LEU A 485 -3.01 5.34 29.75
N SER A 486 -4.19 4.72 29.76
CA SER A 486 -5.17 4.80 28.67
C SER A 486 -5.54 6.25 28.35
N TYR A 487 -5.88 7.05 29.37
CA TYR A 487 -6.17 8.48 29.23
C TYR A 487 -5.04 9.22 28.53
N LYS A 488 -3.79 9.02 28.96
CA LYS A 488 -2.62 9.71 28.41
C LYS A 488 -2.34 9.29 26.96
N LEU A 489 -2.53 8.02 26.62
CA LEU A 489 -2.35 7.53 25.26
C LEU A 489 -3.39 8.12 24.31
N PHE A 490 -4.66 8.16 24.71
CA PHE A 490 -5.69 8.80 23.90
C PHE A 490 -5.52 10.33 23.82
N GLU A 491 -5.04 11.00 24.87
CA GLU A 491 -4.66 12.42 24.84
C GLU A 491 -3.58 12.70 23.78
N LEU A 492 -2.56 11.83 23.70
CA LEU A 492 -1.54 11.93 22.67
C LEU A 492 -2.12 11.64 21.28
N ALA A 493 -2.98 10.63 21.15
CA ALA A 493 -3.61 10.28 19.88
C ALA A 493 -4.40 11.46 19.28
N VAL A 494 -5.23 12.14 20.09
CA VAL A 494 -5.96 13.36 19.64
C VAL A 494 -5.01 14.53 19.35
N GLY A 495 -3.86 14.60 20.02
CA GLY A 495 -2.83 15.60 19.77
C GLY A 495 -2.13 15.42 18.42
N PHE A 496 -1.90 14.17 17.99
CA PHE A 496 -1.31 13.86 16.69
C PHE A 496 -2.31 14.00 15.53
N ASP A 497 -3.56 13.58 15.73
CA ASP A 497 -4.62 13.74 14.73
C ASP A 497 -5.98 14.03 15.38
N SER A 498 -6.27 15.33 15.49
CA SER A 498 -7.53 15.81 16.06
C SER A 498 -8.76 15.54 15.18
N SER A 499 -8.60 14.98 13.98
CA SER A 499 -9.70 14.65 13.07
C SER A 499 -10.23 13.22 13.25
N ARG A 500 -9.55 12.38 14.03
CA ARG A 500 -9.96 11.00 14.31
C ARG A 500 -11.01 10.93 15.40
N ILE A 501 -12.19 10.42 15.05
CA ILE A 501 -13.32 10.31 15.98
C ILE A 501 -13.06 9.22 17.04
N SER A 502 -12.46 8.10 16.63
CA SER A 502 -12.16 7.00 17.55
C SER A 502 -11.22 7.43 18.69
N SER A 503 -10.17 8.20 18.38
CA SER A 503 -9.30 8.86 19.37
C SER A 503 -10.09 9.70 20.38
N TRP A 504 -10.99 10.58 19.93
CA TRP A 504 -11.79 11.43 20.82
C TRP A 504 -12.77 10.63 21.70
N ILE A 505 -13.37 9.58 21.14
CA ILE A 505 -14.26 8.68 21.90
C ILE A 505 -13.46 7.94 22.98
N GLY A 506 -12.31 7.35 22.62
CA GLY A 506 -11.44 6.68 23.60
C GLY A 506 -10.93 7.64 24.69
N PHE A 507 -10.56 8.86 24.31
CA PHE A 507 -10.18 9.90 25.26
C PHE A 507 -11.31 10.26 26.22
N SER A 508 -12.53 10.38 25.71
CA SER A 508 -13.72 10.66 26.51
C SER A 508 -14.06 9.51 27.48
N GLU A 509 -14.02 8.27 27.00
CA GLU A 509 -14.28 7.06 27.78
C GLU A 509 -13.25 6.91 28.91
N ALA A 510 -11.96 7.09 28.61
CA ALA A 510 -10.88 7.04 29.60
C ALA A 510 -10.97 8.18 30.64
N ALA A 511 -11.31 9.40 30.20
CA ALA A 511 -11.55 10.52 31.11
C ALA A 511 -12.71 10.26 32.07
N GLY A 512 -13.80 9.65 31.57
CA GLY A 512 -14.95 9.27 32.39
C GLY A 512 -14.60 8.24 33.48
N LYS A 513 -13.75 7.26 33.17
CA LYS A 513 -13.25 6.28 34.15
C LYS A 513 -12.45 6.93 35.29
N LEU A 514 -11.75 8.03 34.99
CA LEU A 514 -10.99 8.81 35.98
C LEU A 514 -11.86 9.84 36.73
N GLY A 515 -13.17 9.91 36.48
CA GLY A 515 -14.07 10.91 37.07
C GLY A 515 -13.87 12.34 36.54
N LEU A 516 -13.22 12.49 35.37
CA LEU A 516 -12.98 13.77 34.72
C LEU A 516 -14.18 14.15 33.82
N ASP A 517 -15.36 14.31 34.42
CA ASP A 517 -16.64 14.42 33.71
C ASP A 517 -16.70 15.58 32.70
N THR A 518 -16.07 16.72 33.00
CA THR A 518 -16.03 17.87 32.09
C THR A 518 -15.19 17.57 30.84
N VAL A 519 -14.05 16.90 31.02
CA VAL A 519 -13.16 16.50 29.92
C VAL A 519 -13.86 15.43 29.08
N SER A 520 -14.46 14.43 29.72
CA SER A 520 -15.22 13.38 29.07
C SER A 520 -16.33 13.95 28.18
N LEU A 521 -17.17 14.85 28.71
CA LEU A 521 -18.22 15.49 27.91
C LEU A 521 -17.66 16.33 26.77
N GLY A 522 -16.63 17.15 27.02
CA GLY A 522 -16.02 17.99 25.99
C GLY A 522 -15.47 17.17 24.82
N ALA A 523 -14.73 16.10 25.11
CA ALA A 523 -14.18 15.18 24.13
C ALA A 523 -15.29 14.48 23.31
N MET A 524 -16.36 14.02 23.96
CA MET A 524 -17.48 13.37 23.27
C MET A 524 -18.27 14.34 22.38
N ILE A 525 -18.44 15.60 22.80
CA ILE A 525 -19.06 16.65 21.98
C ILE A 525 -18.20 16.92 20.73
N ILE A 526 -16.87 16.97 20.87
CA ILE A 526 -15.97 17.13 19.72
C ILE A 526 -16.13 15.95 18.75
N ALA A 527 -16.10 14.70 19.26
CA ALA A 527 -16.33 13.50 18.46
C ALA A 527 -17.66 13.57 17.67
N TYR A 528 -18.74 13.95 18.34
CA TYR A 528 -20.05 14.13 17.73
C TYR A 528 -20.07 15.26 16.67
N ASN A 529 -19.37 16.37 16.90
CA ASN A 529 -19.32 17.48 15.94
C ASN A 529 -18.48 17.16 14.70
N LEU A 530 -17.47 16.29 14.83
CA LEU A 530 -16.68 15.80 13.68
C LEU A 530 -17.51 14.91 12.75
N ASP A 531 -18.42 14.11 13.31
CA ASP A 531 -19.41 13.37 12.54
C ASP A 531 -20.71 13.20 13.34
N THR A 532 -21.68 14.05 13.02
CA THR A 532 -22.98 14.03 13.69
C THR A 532 -23.77 12.77 13.37
N SER A 533 -23.36 11.98 12.38
CA SER A 533 -23.95 10.68 12.01
C SER A 533 -23.39 9.50 12.80
N ASN A 534 -22.25 9.65 13.47
CA ASN A 534 -21.59 8.59 14.22
C ASN A 534 -22.43 8.14 15.44
N THR A 535 -22.82 6.86 15.43
CA THR A 535 -23.70 6.25 16.43
C THR A 535 -23.00 6.03 17.77
N ARG A 536 -21.69 5.70 17.75
CA ARG A 536 -20.90 5.52 18.98
C ARG A 536 -20.77 6.83 19.77
N SER A 537 -20.52 7.96 19.12
CA SER A 537 -20.47 9.26 19.81
C SER A 537 -21.83 9.68 20.38
N LEU A 538 -22.93 9.40 19.67
CA LEU A 538 -24.28 9.64 20.18
C LEU A 538 -24.55 8.80 21.43
N ASN A 539 -24.25 7.50 21.35
CA ASN A 539 -24.43 6.60 22.48
C ASN A 539 -23.56 7.01 23.68
N GLY A 540 -22.33 7.45 23.42
CA GLY A 540 -21.44 8.00 24.44
C GLY A 540 -21.99 9.25 25.12
N LEU A 541 -22.54 10.22 24.36
CA LEU A 541 -23.25 11.37 24.93
C LEU A 541 -24.42 10.92 25.80
N GLY A 542 -25.21 9.96 25.32
CA GLY A 542 -26.32 9.36 26.07
C GLY A 542 -25.87 8.85 27.43
N HIS A 543 -24.81 8.04 27.50
CA HIS A 543 -24.26 7.54 28.76
C HIS A 543 -23.76 8.65 29.69
N ILE A 544 -23.10 9.68 29.15
CA ILE A 544 -22.60 10.80 29.97
C ILE A 544 -23.77 11.57 30.60
N PHE A 545 -24.84 11.85 29.86
CA PHE A 545 -26.03 12.51 30.42
C PHE A 545 -26.80 11.60 31.38
N TYR A 546 -26.90 10.30 31.07
CA TYR A 546 -27.53 9.31 31.94
C TYR A 546 -26.85 9.26 33.31
N ASN A 547 -25.51 9.18 33.33
CA ASN A 547 -24.73 9.16 34.58
C ASN A 547 -24.86 10.46 35.40
N ARG A 548 -25.25 11.57 34.78
CA ARG A 548 -25.52 12.86 35.43
C ARG A 548 -26.97 12.99 35.92
N GLY A 549 -27.82 11.99 35.65
CA GLY A 549 -29.25 11.99 35.99
C GLY A 549 -30.13 12.80 35.02
N ASP A 550 -29.58 13.28 33.90
CA ASP A 550 -30.35 13.95 32.84
C ASP A 550 -30.87 12.90 31.84
N TYR A 551 -31.88 12.15 32.28
CA TYR A 551 -32.42 11.01 31.54
C TYR A 551 -33.15 11.42 30.25
N GLU A 552 -33.75 12.62 30.21
CA GLU A 552 -34.43 13.14 29.02
C GLU A 552 -33.43 13.40 27.89
N THR A 553 -32.34 14.11 28.18
CA THR A 553 -31.27 14.33 27.21
C THR A 553 -30.61 13.01 26.81
N ALA A 554 -30.37 12.11 27.77
CA ALA A 554 -29.80 10.80 27.51
C ALA A 554 -30.66 9.98 26.54
N LEU A 555 -31.97 9.87 26.81
CA LEU A 555 -32.93 9.19 25.96
C LEU A 555 -32.93 9.77 24.55
N GLY A 556 -32.89 11.09 24.41
CA GLY A 556 -32.81 11.76 23.12
C GLY A 556 -31.58 11.37 22.30
N TYR A 557 -30.41 11.20 22.92
CA TYR A 557 -29.19 10.75 22.25
C TYR A 557 -29.21 9.25 21.95
N PHE A 558 -29.66 8.40 22.88
CA PHE A 558 -29.80 6.97 22.65
C PHE A 558 -30.78 6.67 21.52
N PHE A 559 -31.91 7.38 21.46
CA PHE A 559 -32.89 7.23 20.39
C PHE A 559 -32.33 7.65 19.02
N LYS A 560 -31.51 8.71 18.96
CA LYS A 560 -30.79 9.08 17.73
C LYS A 560 -29.79 8.00 17.28
N ALA A 561 -29.11 7.34 18.22
CA ALA A 561 -28.20 6.24 17.88
C ALA A 561 -28.98 5.03 17.38
N PHE A 562 -30.04 4.63 18.08
CA PHE A 562 -30.94 3.54 17.73
C PHE A 562 -31.60 3.74 16.35
N THR A 563 -32.11 4.93 16.05
CA THR A 563 -32.78 5.20 14.76
C THR A 563 -31.85 5.06 13.56
N ARG A 564 -30.53 5.14 13.76
CA ARG A 564 -29.52 4.96 12.71
C ARG A 564 -29.05 3.52 12.59
N GLU A 565 -28.98 2.81 13.71
CA GLU A 565 -28.63 1.40 13.79
C GLU A 565 -29.68 0.62 14.58
N SER A 566 -30.85 0.42 13.96
CA SER A 566 -32.02 -0.18 14.63
C SER A 566 -31.81 -1.64 15.04
N ASN A 567 -30.79 -2.30 14.46
CA ASN A 567 -30.47 -3.70 14.74
C ASN A 567 -29.43 -3.85 15.85
N ASN A 568 -28.95 -2.74 16.44
CA ASN A 568 -27.96 -2.77 17.49
C ASN A 568 -28.63 -2.96 18.86
N ASN A 569 -28.52 -4.16 19.42
CA ASN A 569 -29.14 -4.52 20.70
C ASN A 569 -28.69 -3.64 21.87
N VAL A 570 -27.46 -3.11 21.84
CA VAL A 570 -26.96 -2.20 22.88
C VAL A 570 -27.76 -0.91 22.87
N TYR A 571 -28.04 -0.36 21.69
CA TYR A 571 -28.80 0.90 21.58
C TYR A 571 -30.26 0.73 21.97
N ILE A 572 -30.87 -0.42 21.62
CA ILE A 572 -32.22 -0.78 22.07
C ILE A 572 -32.26 -0.83 23.61
N HIS A 573 -31.29 -1.51 24.22
CA HIS A 573 -31.19 -1.62 25.67
C HIS A 573 -31.06 -0.25 26.34
N ASN A 574 -30.17 0.61 25.83
CA ASN A 574 -29.93 1.93 26.40
C ASN A 574 -31.14 2.87 26.30
N VAL A 575 -31.91 2.79 25.20
CA VAL A 575 -33.20 3.49 25.07
C VAL A 575 -34.18 3.01 26.14
N GLY A 576 -34.32 1.69 26.31
CA GLY A 576 -35.22 1.12 27.32
C GLY A 576 -34.80 1.47 28.75
N GLU A 577 -33.50 1.48 29.04
CA GLU A 577 -32.98 1.83 30.37
C GLU A 577 -33.26 3.30 30.72
N ALA A 578 -33.02 4.23 29.78
CA ALA A 578 -33.33 5.65 29.98
C ALA A 578 -34.84 5.89 30.11
N GLY A 579 -35.67 5.25 29.27
CA GLY A 579 -37.13 5.31 29.37
C GLY A 579 -37.65 4.79 30.71
N PHE A 580 -37.08 3.70 31.22
CA PHE A 580 -37.41 3.17 32.54
C PHE A 580 -37.13 4.18 33.67
N GLN A 581 -35.97 4.87 33.64
CA GLN A 581 -35.67 5.92 34.63
C GLN A 581 -36.65 7.10 34.54
N MET A 582 -37.15 7.39 33.35
CA MET A 582 -38.18 8.41 33.10
C MET A 582 -39.61 7.94 33.43
N LYS A 583 -39.80 6.66 33.75
CA LYS A 583 -41.11 6.01 33.95
C LYS A 583 -41.97 5.99 32.67
N GLU A 584 -41.33 5.99 31.51
CA GLU A 584 -41.93 5.76 30.19
C GLU A 584 -41.84 4.25 29.90
N TYR A 585 -42.88 3.50 30.28
CA TYR A 585 -42.87 2.03 30.22
C TYR A 585 -43.47 1.44 28.94
N GLU A 586 -44.08 2.28 28.09
CA GLU A 586 -44.55 1.93 26.74
C GLU A 586 -43.40 2.02 25.74
#